data_AF-A0A1V3PTG8-F1
#
_entry.id   AF-A0A1V3PTG8-F1
#
_cell.length_a   1.000
_cell.length_b   1.000
_cell.length_c   1.000
_cell.angle_alpha   90.00
_cell.angle_beta   90.00
_cell.angle_gamma   90.00
#
_symmetry.space_group_name_H-M   'P 1'
#
loop_
_entity.id
_entity.type
_entity.pdbx_description
1 polymer ?
#
loop_
_entity_poly.entity_id
_entity_poly.type
_entity_poly.pdbx_seq_one_letter_code
_entity_poly.pdbx_strand_id
1 'polypeptide(L)'
;MTRNHYYLSIADLAHARGADPRFAYDGAGPNDFAAALQQALRDDDLFQRWRGAQPDPDAVDTALGATDPVAQVSARVADLHTEVDLVTDLPMSVVRHRLYLLIGAAWQLRDMRAA
;
A
#
# COMPACT_ATOMS: atom_id res chain seq x y z
N MET A 1 13.65 8.15 -13.38
CA MET A 1 12.29 8.45 -12.87
C MET A 1 12.43 9.24 -11.58
N THR A 2 11.59 10.24 -11.35
CA THR A 2 11.58 11.01 -10.11
C THR A 2 10.96 10.15 -9.01
N ARG A 3 11.68 9.94 -7.91
CA ARG A 3 11.13 9.24 -6.74
C ARG A 3 10.36 10.22 -5.88
N ASN A 4 9.32 9.70 -5.24
CA ASN A 4 8.51 10.43 -4.30
C ASN A 4 8.64 9.79 -2.92
N HIS A 5 8.67 10.65 -1.91
CA HIS A 5 8.56 10.28 -0.51
C HIS A 5 7.16 10.64 -0.02
N TYR A 6 6.38 9.64 0.33
CA TYR A 6 5.05 9.77 0.89
C TYR A 6 5.09 9.55 2.41
N TYR A 7 4.55 10.51 3.15
CA TYR A 7 4.34 10.41 4.58
C TYR A 7 2.87 10.11 4.84
N LEU A 8 2.58 8.92 5.36
CA LEU A 8 1.21 8.47 5.62
C LEU A 8 0.99 8.30 7.12
N SER A 9 -0.25 8.44 7.55
CA SER A 9 -0.67 8.13 8.91
C SER A 9 -1.88 7.20 8.92
N ILE A 10 -1.87 6.20 9.79
CA ILE A 10 -2.93 5.21 9.98
C ILE A 10 -3.41 5.33 11.43
N ALA A 11 -4.66 5.75 11.62
CA ALA A 11 -5.20 6.02 12.96
C ALA A 11 -5.28 4.75 13.83
N ASP A 12 -5.69 3.63 13.24
CA ASP A 12 -5.84 2.37 13.95
C ASP A 12 -5.42 1.19 13.05
N LEU A 13 -4.11 0.91 13.04
CA LEU A 13 -3.57 -0.19 12.24
C LEU A 13 -4.08 -1.56 12.71
N ALA A 14 -4.41 -1.70 14.00
CA ALA A 14 -4.87 -2.97 14.55
C ALA A 14 -6.19 -3.41 13.90
N HIS A 15 -7.10 -2.46 13.64
CA HIS A 15 -8.40 -2.74 13.01
C HIS A 15 -8.43 -2.41 11.50
N ALA A 16 -7.39 -1.80 10.94
CA ALA A 16 -7.35 -1.45 9.52
C ALA A 16 -7.25 -2.70 8.64
N ARG A 17 -8.27 -2.96 7.81
CA ARG A 17 -8.32 -4.09 6.88
C ARG A 17 -8.95 -3.66 5.55
N GLY A 18 -8.47 -4.25 4.46
CA GLY A 18 -9.11 -4.14 3.15
C GLY A 18 -10.52 -4.73 3.16
N ALA A 19 -11.35 -4.28 2.22
CA ALA A 19 -12.74 -4.72 2.13
C ALA A 19 -12.89 -6.24 1.84
N ASP A 20 -11.93 -6.81 1.12
CA ASP A 20 -11.89 -8.23 0.82
C ASP A 20 -10.76 -8.90 1.62
N PRO A 21 -11.10 -9.80 2.57
CA PRO A 21 -10.11 -10.50 3.39
C PRO A 21 -9.06 -11.28 2.59
N ARG A 22 -9.35 -11.64 1.32
CA ARG A 22 -8.42 -12.36 0.44
C ARG A 22 -7.18 -11.53 0.07
N PHE A 23 -7.27 -10.20 0.17
CA PHE A 23 -6.20 -9.27 -0.19
C PHE A 23 -5.72 -8.43 1.00
N ALA A 24 -6.46 -8.46 2.11
CA ALA A 24 -6.14 -7.69 3.29
C ALA A 24 -4.83 -8.15 3.94
N TYR A 25 -4.19 -7.21 4.62
CA TYR A 25 -3.06 -7.48 5.50
C TYR A 25 -3.49 -8.26 6.75
N ASP A 26 -2.68 -9.22 7.22
CA ASP A 26 -2.98 -10.09 8.37
C ASP A 26 -1.89 -10.10 9.46
N GLY A 27 -0.99 -9.12 9.45
CA GLY A 27 0.04 -9.00 10.49
C GLY A 27 -0.45 -8.33 11.77
N ALA A 28 0.41 -8.29 12.78
CA ALA A 28 0.07 -7.81 14.12
C ALA A 28 0.61 -6.40 14.45
N GLY A 29 1.49 -5.82 13.62
CA GLY A 29 2.13 -4.55 13.94
C GLY A 29 2.68 -3.75 12.76
N PRO A 30 3.29 -2.58 13.02
CA PRO A 30 3.77 -1.68 11.98
C PRO A 30 4.84 -2.31 11.08
N ASN A 31 5.76 -3.10 11.65
CA ASN A 31 6.81 -3.75 10.86
C ASN A 31 6.26 -4.78 9.87
N ASP A 32 5.27 -5.58 10.29
CA ASP A 32 4.61 -6.54 9.42
C ASP A 32 3.85 -5.80 8.31
N PHE A 33 3.18 -4.69 8.65
CA PHE A 33 2.49 -3.86 7.67
C PHE A 33 3.48 -3.24 6.66
N ALA A 34 4.61 -2.72 7.12
CA ALA A 34 5.65 -2.17 6.25
C ALA A 34 6.18 -3.24 5.28
N ALA A 35 6.44 -4.45 5.76
CA ALA A 35 6.85 -5.57 4.92
C ALA A 35 5.78 -5.93 3.88
N ALA A 36 4.51 -6.01 4.28
CA ALA A 36 3.40 -6.33 3.38
C ALA A 36 3.20 -5.26 2.30
N LEU A 37 3.22 -3.98 2.67
CA LEU A 37 3.10 -2.88 1.71
C LEU A 37 4.32 -2.83 0.78
N GLN A 38 5.53 -3.02 1.31
CA GLN A 38 6.74 -3.06 0.49
C GLN A 38 6.68 -4.18 -0.55
N GLN A 39 6.29 -5.39 -0.15
CA GLN A 39 6.14 -6.51 -1.09
C GLN A 39 5.07 -6.22 -2.14
N ALA A 40 3.93 -5.66 -1.72
CA ALA A 40 2.85 -5.30 -2.64
C ALA A 40 3.22 -4.21 -3.66
N LEU A 41 4.26 -3.41 -3.40
CA LEU A 41 4.78 -2.40 -4.32
C LEU A 41 5.92 -2.93 -5.19
N ARG A 42 6.70 -3.90 -4.69
CA ARG A 42 7.82 -4.52 -5.41
C ARG A 42 7.37 -5.56 -6.43
N ASP A 43 6.29 -6.28 -6.12
CA ASP A 43 5.76 -7.38 -6.94
C ASP A 43 4.31 -7.11 -7.36
N ASP A 44 3.90 -7.68 -8.48
CA ASP A 44 2.54 -7.54 -9.00
C ASP A 44 1.59 -8.66 -8.53
N ASP A 45 2.06 -9.63 -7.75
CA ASP A 45 1.29 -10.76 -7.25
C ASP A 45 -0.05 -10.36 -6.61
N LEU A 46 -0.05 -9.34 -5.75
CA LEU A 46 -1.27 -8.86 -5.11
C LEU A 46 -2.25 -8.30 -6.15
N PHE A 47 -1.73 -7.55 -7.13
CA PHE A 47 -2.52 -7.00 -8.22
C PHE A 47 -3.08 -8.09 -9.12
N GLN A 48 -2.30 -9.10 -9.51
CA GLN A 48 -2.75 -10.19 -10.37
C GLN A 48 -3.86 -11.01 -9.69
N ARG A 49 -3.71 -11.32 -8.39
CA ARG A 49 -4.76 -12.00 -7.62
C ARG A 49 -6.04 -11.16 -7.53
N TRP A 50 -5.91 -9.86 -7.27
CA TRP A 50 -7.06 -8.95 -7.22
C TRP A 50 -7.74 -8.80 -8.58
N ARG A 51 -6.95 -8.64 -9.64
CA ARG A 51 -7.41 -8.52 -11.03
C ARG A 51 -8.18 -9.77 -11.46
N GLY A 52 -7.64 -10.97 -11.17
CA GLY A 52 -8.30 -12.24 -11.48
C GLY A 52 -9.59 -12.49 -10.70
N ALA A 53 -9.82 -11.77 -9.60
CA ALA A 53 -11.07 -11.83 -8.84
C ALA A 53 -12.11 -10.80 -9.30
N GLN A 54 -11.77 -9.91 -10.24
CA GLN A 54 -12.73 -8.96 -10.80
C GLN A 54 -13.74 -9.66 -11.73
N PRO A 55 -14.98 -9.15 -11.84
CA PRO A 55 -15.98 -9.69 -12.77
C PRO A 55 -15.53 -9.66 -14.23
N ASP A 56 -14.74 -8.65 -14.59
CA ASP A 56 -14.09 -8.51 -15.90
C ASP A 56 -12.62 -8.11 -15.69
N PRO A 57 -11.70 -9.10 -15.64
CA PRO A 57 -10.27 -8.87 -15.44
C PRO A 57 -9.62 -8.06 -16.56
N ASP A 58 -10.16 -8.08 -17.78
CA ASP A 58 -9.57 -7.43 -18.94
C ASP A 58 -9.95 -5.95 -19.05
N ALA A 59 -11.07 -5.56 -18.42
CA ALA A 59 -11.47 -4.16 -18.26
C ALA A 59 -10.68 -3.41 -17.17
N VAL A 60 -9.87 -4.09 -16.38
CA VAL A 60 -9.06 -3.49 -15.32
C VAL A 60 -7.90 -2.69 -15.91
N ASP A 61 -7.70 -1.47 -15.39
CA ASP A 61 -6.56 -0.64 -15.77
C ASP A 61 -5.23 -1.32 -15.43
N THR A 62 -4.47 -1.71 -16.46
CA THR A 62 -3.16 -2.34 -16.34
C THR A 62 -2.11 -1.44 -15.69
N ALA A 63 -2.29 -0.11 -15.69
CA ALA A 63 -1.38 0.83 -15.05
C ALA A 63 -1.36 0.67 -13.53
N LEU A 64 -2.43 0.12 -12.92
CA LEU A 64 -2.46 -0.25 -11.51
C LEU A 64 -1.54 -1.44 -11.17
N GLY A 65 -1.09 -2.18 -12.17
CA GLY A 65 -0.14 -3.29 -12.04
C GLY A 65 1.33 -2.87 -12.01
N ALA A 66 1.64 -1.57 -12.09
CA ALA A 66 3.02 -1.10 -12.02
C ALA A 66 3.69 -1.48 -10.68
N THR A 67 4.98 -1.78 -10.76
CA THR A 67 5.83 -2.23 -9.64
C THR A 67 7.11 -1.42 -9.57
N ASP A 68 7.64 -1.26 -8.35
CA ASP A 68 8.94 -0.66 -8.09
C ASP A 68 9.77 -1.62 -7.23
N PRO A 69 10.67 -2.43 -7.85
CA PRO A 69 11.47 -3.43 -7.14
C PRO A 69 12.36 -2.88 -6.03
N VAL A 70 12.59 -1.57 -6.03
CA VAL A 70 13.45 -0.86 -5.08
C VAL A 70 12.67 0.09 -4.16
N ALA A 71 11.33 -0.04 -4.12
CA ALA A 71 10.46 0.64 -3.18
C ALA A 71 10.86 0.34 -1.73
N GLN A 72 10.83 1.33 -0.87
CA GLN A 72 11.17 1.20 0.55
C GLN A 72 10.00 1.67 1.40
N VAL A 73 9.66 0.86 2.41
CA VAL A 73 8.61 1.19 3.37
C VAL A 73 9.16 1.01 4.77
N SER A 74 8.98 2.02 5.61
CA SER A 74 9.14 1.89 7.06
C SER A 74 7.86 2.34 7.74
N ALA A 75 7.49 1.68 8.83
CA ALA A 75 6.37 2.09 9.65
C ALA A 75 6.74 2.02 11.13
N ARG A 76 6.17 2.91 11.92
CA ARG A 76 6.40 3.00 13.36
C ARG A 76 5.15 3.46 14.08
N VAL A 77 5.00 3.04 15.33
CA VAL A 77 3.96 3.60 16.21
C VAL A 77 4.42 4.98 16.66
N ALA A 78 3.52 5.96 16.54
CA ALA A 78 3.65 7.32 17.05
C ALA A 78 2.42 7.63 17.91
N ASP A 79 2.58 7.51 19.23
CA ASP A 79 1.50 7.63 20.22
C ASP A 79 0.29 6.71 19.91
N LEU A 80 -0.81 7.30 19.41
CA LEU A 80 -2.08 6.62 19.13
C LEU A 80 -2.26 6.23 17.66
N HIS A 81 -1.28 6.48 16.79
CA HIS A 81 -1.37 6.17 15.37
C HIS A 81 -0.09 5.52 14.85
N THR A 82 -0.12 4.99 13.64
CA THR A 82 1.07 4.51 12.93
C THR A 82 1.47 5.52 11.86
N GLU A 83 2.74 5.91 11.86
CA GLU A 83 3.35 6.66 10.76
C GLU A 83 3.99 5.68 9.78
N VAL A 84 3.90 6.00 8.50
CA VAL A 84 4.49 5.22 7.41
C VAL A 84 5.25 6.15 6.48
N ASP A 85 6.52 5.87 6.30
CA ASP A 85 7.40 6.52 5.34
C ASP A 85 7.56 5.59 4.14
N LEU A 86 7.18 6.07 2.96
CA LEU A 86 7.23 5.31 1.71
C LEU A 86 8.06 6.07 0.68
N VAL A 87 9.10 5.44 0.14
CA VAL A 87 9.88 5.94 -0.99
C VAL A 87 9.66 5.04 -2.20
N THR A 88 9.14 5.61 -3.29
CA THR A 88 8.89 4.87 -4.53
C THR A 88 8.84 5.80 -5.75
N ASP A 89 9.08 5.28 -6.95
CA ASP A 89 8.79 5.99 -8.21
C ASP A 89 7.37 5.74 -8.75
N LEU A 90 6.56 4.92 -8.05
CA LEU A 90 5.18 4.64 -8.40
C LEU A 90 4.28 5.87 -8.23
N PRO A 91 3.29 6.06 -9.12
CA PRO A 91 2.31 7.11 -8.97
C PRO A 91 1.38 6.84 -7.79
N MET A 92 0.83 7.91 -7.21
CA MET A 92 -0.07 7.85 -6.05
C MET A 92 -1.31 6.97 -6.31
N SER A 93 -1.76 6.82 -7.55
CA SER A 93 -2.87 5.92 -7.92
C SER A 93 -2.56 4.45 -7.57
N VAL A 94 -1.35 3.98 -7.85
CA VAL A 94 -0.89 2.61 -7.55
C VAL A 94 -0.73 2.43 -6.05
N VAL A 95 -0.06 3.39 -5.38
CA VAL A 95 0.12 3.37 -3.91
C VAL A 95 -1.23 3.31 -3.20
N ARG A 96 -2.16 4.20 -3.56
CA ARG A 96 -3.52 4.23 -3.01
C ARG A 96 -4.24 2.90 -3.22
N HIS A 97 -4.10 2.31 -4.40
CA HIS A 97 -4.73 1.04 -4.70
C HIS A 97 -4.17 -0.09 -3.80
N ARG A 98 -2.85 -0.19 -3.62
CA ARG A 98 -2.24 -1.18 -2.70
C ARG A 98 -2.69 -0.97 -1.26
N LEU A 99 -2.72 0.28 -0.78
CA LEU A 99 -3.23 0.61 0.55
C LEU A 99 -4.70 0.19 0.72
N TYR A 100 -5.54 0.44 -0.28
CA TYR A 100 -6.95 0.07 -0.22
C TYR A 100 -7.16 -1.45 -0.13
N LEU A 101 -6.37 -2.24 -0.87
CA LEU A 101 -6.42 -3.69 -0.79
C LEU A 101 -5.96 -4.21 0.57
N LEU A 102 -4.90 -3.65 1.14
CA LEU A 102 -4.30 -4.15 2.38
C LEU A 102 -5.09 -3.70 3.62
N ILE A 103 -5.41 -2.41 3.72
CA ILE A 103 -5.90 -1.76 4.96
C ILE A 103 -7.14 -0.88 4.74
N GLY A 104 -7.69 -0.86 3.52
CA GLY A 104 -8.87 -0.07 3.20
C GLY A 104 -8.60 1.43 3.20
N ALA A 105 -9.58 2.21 3.68
CA ALA A 105 -9.50 3.68 3.71
C ALA A 105 -8.94 4.24 5.04
N ALA A 106 -8.40 3.38 5.92
CA ALA A 106 -7.95 3.75 7.27
C ALA A 106 -6.61 4.49 7.31
N TRP A 107 -6.29 5.29 6.28
CA TRP A 107 -5.04 6.01 6.15
C TRP A 107 -5.27 7.43 5.64
N GLN A 108 -4.32 8.31 5.92
CA GLN A 108 -4.28 9.68 5.42
C GLN A 108 -2.90 9.99 4.87
N LEU A 109 -2.83 10.70 3.73
CA LEU A 109 -1.59 11.30 3.26
C LEU A 109 -1.33 12.57 4.07
N ARG A 110 -0.19 12.62 4.76
CA ARG A 110 0.25 13.78 5.54
C ARG A 110 1.05 14.76 4.70
N ASP A 111 2.00 14.25 3.92
CA ASP A 111 2.90 15.06 3.10
C ASP A 111 3.45 14.22 1.93
N MET A 112 3.90 14.88 0.87
CA MET A 112 4.55 14.27 -0.28
C MET A 112 5.72 15.16 -0.72
N ARG A 113 6.90 14.57 -0.86
CA ARG A 113 8.12 15.27 -1.29
C ARG A 113 8.79 14.54 -2.45
N ALA A 114 9.56 15.27 -3.24
CA ALA A 114 10.54 14.63 -4.12
C ALA A 114 11.64 14.01 -3.25
N ALA A 115 12.05 12.77 -3.57
CA ALA A 115 13.07 12.01 -2.86
C ALA A 115 14.44 12.07 -3.55
#